data_AF-A0A0F5L329-F1
#
_entry.id   AF-A0A0F5L329-F1
#
_cell.length_a   1.000
_cell.length_b   1.000
_cell.length_c   1.000
_cell.angle_alpha   90.00
_cell.angle_beta   90.00
_cell.angle_gamma   90.00
#
_symmetry.space_group_name_H-M   'P 1'
#
loop_
_entity.id
_entity.type
_entity.pdbx_description
1 polymer ?
#
loop_
_entity_poly.entity_id
_entity_poly.type
_entity_poly.pdbx_seq_one_letter_code
_entity_poly.pdbx_strand_id
1 'polypeptide(L)'
;MRASFVRCVIAGVFLCAGAAATPAADLSGNYRGSCVAASQSNLINQSPDIIRQTVWSNLDNAKAAMSDVTVLAARQPAFTWAMEARWACEAAAGYLKTGHFDTESIQECDCFYQRHLSFR
;
A
#
# COMPACT_ATOMS: atom_id res chain seq x y z
N MET A 1 -35.77 -60.18 11.99
CA MET A 1 -35.35 -59.60 10.69
C MET A 1 -36.58 -59.36 9.83
N ARG A 2 -36.60 -58.21 9.14
CA ARG A 2 -37.66 -57.58 8.31
C ARG A 2 -38.85 -56.94 9.06
N ALA A 3 -38.93 -55.61 8.98
CA ALA A 3 -40.05 -54.89 8.36
C ALA A 3 -39.71 -53.40 8.23
N SER A 4 -39.99 -52.85 7.05
CA SER A 4 -39.85 -51.44 6.70
C SER A 4 -40.95 -50.56 7.31
N PHE A 5 -40.71 -49.26 7.17
CA PHE A 5 -41.67 -48.16 6.97
C PHE A 5 -42.18 -47.38 8.20
N VAL A 6 -41.85 -46.08 8.14
CA VAL A 6 -42.80 -44.93 8.15
C VAL A 6 -42.70 -43.97 9.35
N ARG A 7 -42.47 -42.69 8.96
CA ARG A 7 -42.74 -41.41 9.67
C ARG A 7 -41.83 -41.10 10.87
N CYS A 8 -41.51 -39.86 11.20
CA CYS A 8 -42.18 -38.60 10.94
C CYS A 8 -41.16 -37.46 10.99
N VAL A 9 -41.28 -36.55 10.02
CA VAL A 9 -41.01 -35.11 10.09
C VAL A 9 -40.57 -34.60 11.48
N ILE A 10 -39.33 -34.14 11.60
CA ILE A 10 -39.02 -33.03 12.51
C ILE A 10 -38.40 -31.91 11.68
N ALA A 11 -39.18 -30.85 11.61
CA ALA A 11 -38.86 -29.56 11.03
C ALA A 11 -37.52 -29.03 11.55
N GLY A 12 -36.49 -29.09 10.70
CA GLY A 12 -35.35 -28.18 10.77
C GLY A 12 -35.55 -27.13 9.70
N VAL A 13 -36.32 -26.08 10.01
CA VAL A 13 -36.35 -24.86 9.21
C VAL A 13 -34.93 -24.32 9.17
N PHE A 14 -34.21 -24.60 8.08
CA PHE A 14 -32.98 -23.89 7.74
C PHE A 14 -33.38 -22.45 7.40
N LEU A 15 -33.44 -21.62 8.44
CA LEU A 15 -33.59 -20.18 8.32
C LEU A 15 -32.43 -19.64 7.49
N CYS A 16 -32.82 -18.95 6.42
CA CYS A 16 -31.95 -18.31 5.45
C CYS A 16 -30.93 -17.35 6.07
N ALA A 17 -29.91 -17.07 5.26
CA ALA A 17 -29.34 -15.75 5.08
C ALA A 17 -28.62 -15.16 6.30
N GLY A 18 -27.35 -15.53 6.40
CA GLY A 18 -26.35 -14.81 7.19
C GLY A 18 -24.97 -14.94 6.58
N ALA A 19 -24.84 -14.87 5.25
CA ALA A 19 -23.58 -14.42 4.67
C ALA A 19 -23.49 -12.93 5.05
N ALA A 20 -23.03 -12.65 6.27
CA ALA A 20 -22.49 -11.33 6.56
C ALA A 20 -21.43 -11.13 5.49
N ALA A 21 -21.68 -10.21 4.58
CA ALA A 21 -20.65 -9.67 3.73
C ALA A 21 -19.62 -9.11 4.70
N THR A 22 -18.62 -9.91 5.07
CA THR A 22 -17.32 -9.35 5.36
C THR A 22 -17.07 -8.46 4.16
N PRO A 23 -16.87 -7.13 4.32
CA PRO A 23 -16.31 -6.38 3.22
C PRO A 23 -15.15 -7.21 2.73
N ALA A 24 -15.17 -7.59 1.45
CA ALA A 24 -13.96 -8.10 0.85
C ALA A 24 -12.87 -7.10 1.25
N ALA A 25 -11.69 -7.59 1.64
CA ALA A 25 -10.49 -6.76 1.62
C ALA A 25 -10.23 -6.46 0.14
N ASP A 26 -11.11 -5.65 -0.41
CA ASP A 26 -11.12 -5.27 -1.78
C ASP A 26 -10.02 -4.24 -1.87
N LEU A 27 -8.95 -4.62 -2.56
CA LEU A 27 -7.98 -3.70 -3.09
C LEU A 27 -8.60 -2.87 -4.24
N SER A 28 -9.89 -2.48 -4.14
CA SER A 28 -10.62 -1.65 -5.12
C SER A 28 -10.57 -0.17 -4.80
N GLY A 29 -10.07 0.19 -3.62
CA GLY A 29 -9.49 1.50 -3.40
C GLY A 29 -8.00 1.39 -3.62
N ASN A 30 -7.40 2.23 -4.47
CA ASN A 30 -6.00 2.60 -4.34
C ASN A 30 -5.79 3.09 -2.90
N TYR A 31 -5.50 2.18 -1.96
CA TYR A 31 -4.93 2.50 -0.66
C TYR A 31 -3.41 2.65 -0.83
N ARG A 32 -3.00 3.33 -1.90
CA ARG A 32 -1.85 4.20 -1.81
C ARG A 32 -2.40 5.41 -1.07
N GLY A 33 -1.82 5.81 0.06
CA GLY A 33 -2.09 7.16 0.56
C GLY A 33 -1.96 8.10 -0.65
N SER A 34 -2.91 8.97 -0.98
CA SER A 34 -2.69 9.90 -2.09
C SER A 34 -1.83 11.03 -1.56
N CYS A 35 -0.65 11.26 -2.16
CA CYS A 35 0.13 12.44 -1.82
C CYS A 35 -0.46 13.62 -2.60
N VAL A 36 -1.34 14.38 -1.96
CA VAL A 36 -2.05 15.52 -2.58
C VAL A 36 -1.09 16.55 -3.20
N ALA A 37 0.15 16.59 -2.74
CA ALA A 37 1.21 17.46 -3.25
C ALA A 37 2.16 16.79 -4.26
N ALA A 38 1.86 15.59 -4.79
CA ALA A 38 2.76 14.89 -5.73
C ALA A 38 3.09 15.75 -6.95
N SER A 39 2.09 16.42 -7.52
CA SER A 39 2.26 17.34 -8.65
C SER A 39 3.15 18.56 -8.35
N GLN A 40 3.46 18.83 -7.07
CA GLN A 40 4.36 19.91 -6.64
C GLN A 40 5.82 19.47 -6.55
N SER A 41 6.12 18.18 -6.74
CA SER A 41 7.48 17.69 -6.78
C SER A 41 8.25 18.34 -7.95
N ASN A 42 9.37 18.97 -7.61
CA ASN A 42 10.29 19.54 -8.60
C ASN A 42 11.29 18.50 -9.13
N LEU A 43 11.22 17.25 -8.68
CA LEU A 43 12.19 16.22 -9.03
C LEU A 43 12.19 15.91 -10.53
N ILE A 44 11.01 15.89 -11.16
CA ILE A 44 10.89 15.61 -12.60
C ILE A 44 11.58 16.65 -13.50
N ASN A 45 11.82 17.86 -12.98
CA ASN A 45 12.49 18.95 -13.70
C ASN A 45 14.03 18.88 -13.57
N GLN A 46 14.56 17.91 -12.82
CA GLN A 46 16.00 17.73 -12.63
C GLN A 46 16.63 16.93 -13.77
N SER A 47 17.96 16.85 -13.78
CA SER A 47 18.66 15.99 -14.74
C SER A 47 18.34 14.51 -14.49
N PRO A 48 18.37 13.65 -15.54
CA PRO A 48 18.11 12.22 -15.40
C PRO A 48 18.92 11.51 -14.31
N ASP A 49 20.17 11.92 -14.12
CA ASP A 49 21.06 11.34 -13.11
C ASP A 49 20.64 11.73 -11.69
N ILE A 50 20.23 12.99 -11.49
CA ILE A 50 19.69 13.46 -10.20
C ILE A 50 18.37 12.79 -9.88
N ILE A 51 17.50 12.59 -10.87
CA ILE A 51 16.24 11.84 -10.69
C ILE A 51 16.54 10.43 -10.19
N ARG A 52 17.42 9.70 -10.89
CA ARG A 52 17.79 8.33 -10.50
C ARG A 52 18.39 8.30 -9.10
N GLN A 53 19.38 9.14 -8.84
CA GLN A 53 20.06 9.18 -7.54
C GLN A 53 19.07 9.47 -6.41
N THR A 54 18.18 10.44 -6.60
CA THR A 54 17.19 10.82 -5.59
C THR A 54 16.19 9.71 -5.33
N VAL A 55 15.63 9.09 -6.38
CA VAL A 55 14.67 7.98 -6.22
C VAL A 55 15.32 6.80 -5.49
N TRP A 56 16.54 6.43 -5.85
CA TRP A 56 17.27 5.34 -5.17
C TRP A 56 17.60 5.67 -3.72
N SER A 57 18.08 6.88 -3.45
CA SER A 57 18.36 7.36 -2.09
C SER A 57 17.09 7.35 -1.22
N ASN A 58 15.98 7.88 -1.72
CA ASN A 58 14.71 7.93 -1.00
C ASN A 58 14.20 6.51 -0.71
N LEU A 59 14.33 5.59 -1.67
CA LEU A 59 13.96 4.19 -1.50
C LEU A 59 14.77 3.52 -0.38
N ASP A 60 16.09 3.63 -0.41
CA ASP A 60 16.96 3.00 0.58
C ASP A 60 16.71 3.58 1.98
N ASN A 61 16.52 4.90 2.07
CA ASN A 61 16.20 5.57 3.33
C ASN A 61 14.83 5.17 3.88
N ALA A 62 13.82 5.00 3.02
CA ALA A 62 12.49 4.54 3.43
C ALA A 62 12.53 3.09 3.92
N LYS A 63 13.28 2.20 3.24
CA LYS A 63 13.51 0.82 3.69
C LYS A 63 14.21 0.77 5.05
N ALA A 64 15.23 1.60 5.25
CA ALA A 64 15.92 1.72 6.52
C ALA A 64 14.99 2.20 7.64
N ALA A 65 14.14 3.20 7.36
CA ALA A 65 13.16 3.71 8.32
C ALA A 65 12.17 2.63 8.78
N MET A 66 11.75 1.74 7.90
CA MET A 66 10.87 0.62 8.26
C MET A 66 11.51 -0.40 9.21
N SER A 67 12.83 -0.37 9.37
CA SER A 67 13.58 -1.23 10.30
C SER A 67 13.99 -0.50 11.59
N ASP A 68 13.70 0.80 11.69
CA ASP A 68 14.02 1.62 12.85
C ASP A 68 13.03 1.36 13.98
N VAL A 69 13.53 1.05 15.18
CA VAL A 69 12.70 0.75 16.36
C VAL A 69 11.82 1.93 16.78
N THR A 70 12.25 3.17 16.54
CA THR A 70 11.48 4.38 16.86
C THR A 70 10.30 4.56 15.90
N VAL A 71 10.53 4.27 14.61
CA VAL A 71 9.49 4.30 13.57
C VAL A 71 8.52 3.13 13.76
N LEU A 72 9.02 1.93 14.05
CA LEU A 72 8.20 0.75 14.32
C LEU A 72 7.34 0.92 15.58
N ALA A 73 7.87 1.57 16.62
CA ALA A 73 7.13 1.85 17.85
C ALA A 73 6.12 3.00 17.68
N ALA A 74 6.30 3.86 16.67
CA ALA A 74 5.35 4.91 16.33
C ALA A 74 4.08 4.27 15.76
N ARG A 75 3.09 4.06 16.64
CA ARG A 75 1.83 3.36 16.32
C ARG A 75 1.05 3.91 15.13
N GLN A 76 1.31 5.15 14.71
CA GLN A 76 1.16 5.87 13.42
C GLN A 76 1.55 7.34 13.72
N PRO A 77 2.02 8.21 12.79
CA PRO A 77 2.04 8.15 11.32
C PRO A 77 3.41 7.86 10.67
N ALA A 78 4.51 7.87 11.42
CA ALA A 78 5.87 7.74 10.85
C ALA A 78 6.08 6.44 10.04
N PHE A 79 5.62 5.31 10.58
CA PHE A 79 5.70 4.01 9.91
C PHE A 79 4.87 3.97 8.63
N THR A 80 3.62 4.46 8.67
CA THR A 80 2.73 4.51 7.50
C THR A 80 3.38 5.27 6.35
N TRP A 81 3.89 6.48 6.60
CA TRP A 81 4.52 7.26 5.54
C TRP A 81 5.85 6.67 5.07
N ALA A 82 6.60 5.98 5.94
CA ALA A 82 7.77 5.22 5.51
C ALA A 82 7.40 4.09 4.54
N MET A 83 6.29 3.37 4.80
CA MET A 83 5.78 2.32 3.90
C MET A 83 5.33 2.89 2.56
N GLU A 84 4.52 3.95 2.56
CA GLU A 84 4.05 4.59 1.33
C GLU A 84 5.21 5.13 0.49
N ALA A 85 6.21 5.77 1.15
CA ALA A 85 7.42 6.24 0.48
C ALA A 85 8.19 5.09 -0.15
N ARG A 86 8.37 3.97 0.59
CA ARG A 86 9.01 2.79 0.04
C ARG A 86 8.26 2.29 -1.20
N TRP A 87 6.95 2.07 -1.12
CA TRP A 87 6.18 1.52 -2.23
C TRP A 87 6.21 2.39 -3.48
N ALA A 88 6.03 3.71 -3.33
CA ALA A 88 6.10 4.64 -4.45
C ALA A 88 7.50 4.70 -5.07
N CYS A 89 8.55 4.75 -4.25
CA CYS A 89 9.91 4.77 -4.75
C CYS A 89 10.34 3.42 -5.37
N GLU A 90 9.80 2.28 -4.93
CA GLU A 90 9.99 0.98 -5.59
C GLU A 90 9.38 0.98 -7.00
N ALA A 91 8.18 1.54 -7.16
CA ALA A 91 7.55 1.70 -8.48
C ALA A 91 8.38 2.60 -9.40
N ALA A 92 8.76 3.79 -8.92
CA ALA A 92 9.60 4.72 -9.68
C ALA A 92 10.96 4.10 -10.07
N ALA A 93 11.62 3.42 -9.13
CA ALA A 93 12.87 2.71 -9.41
C ALA A 93 12.69 1.60 -10.46
N GLY A 94 11.54 0.91 -10.46
CA GLY A 94 11.17 -0.08 -11.46
C GLY A 94 11.13 0.51 -12.88
N TYR A 95 10.44 1.63 -13.07
CA TYR A 95 10.41 2.35 -14.36
C TYR A 95 11.80 2.86 -14.76
N LEU A 96 12.56 3.43 -13.83
CA LEU A 96 13.90 3.95 -14.11
C LEU A 96 14.88 2.86 -14.55
N LYS A 97 14.74 1.63 -14.06
CA LYS A 97 15.57 0.47 -14.51
C LYS A 97 15.38 0.14 -15.98
N THR A 98 14.17 0.33 -16.52
CA THR A 98 13.90 0.11 -17.95
C THR A 98 14.20 1.35 -18.80
N GLY A 99 14.72 2.42 -18.19
CA GLY A 99 14.98 3.70 -18.84
C GLY A 99 13.74 4.58 -19.00
N HIS A 100 12.59 4.18 -18.46
CA HIS A 100 11.36 4.95 -18.52
C HIS A 100 11.26 5.93 -17.33
N PHE A 101 10.93 7.19 -17.63
CA PHE A 101 10.74 8.24 -16.63
C PHE A 101 9.24 8.46 -16.45
N ASP A 102 8.62 7.59 -15.64
CA ASP A 102 7.21 7.74 -15.28
C ASP A 102 7.02 8.92 -14.33
N THR A 103 6.47 10.03 -14.84
CA THR A 103 6.32 11.28 -14.09
C THR A 103 5.53 11.08 -12.81
N GLU A 104 4.43 10.33 -12.86
CA GLU A 104 3.56 10.10 -11.71
C GLU A 104 4.31 9.37 -10.59
N SER A 105 4.94 8.23 -10.89
CA SER A 105 5.69 7.47 -9.88
C SER A 105 6.86 8.26 -9.30
N ILE A 106 7.57 9.06 -10.10
CA ILE A 106 8.69 9.90 -9.62
C ILE A 106 8.18 10.97 -8.66
N GLN A 107 7.10 11.65 -9.02
CA GLN A 107 6.47 12.69 -8.22
C GLN A 107 5.88 12.15 -6.91
N GLU A 108 5.24 10.98 -6.97
CA GLU A 108 4.75 10.25 -5.80
C GLU A 108 5.88 9.87 -4.85
N CYS A 109 6.96 9.26 -5.36
CA CYS A 109 8.12 8.88 -4.57
C CYS A 109 8.69 10.06 -3.77
N ASP A 110 8.90 11.20 -4.42
CA ASP A 110 9.38 12.41 -3.74
C ASP A 110 8.38 12.88 -2.68
N CYS A 111 7.10 12.99 -3.03
CA CYS A 111 6.09 13.51 -2.13
C CYS A 111 5.89 12.65 -0.86
N PHE A 112 5.78 11.33 -0.99
CA PHE A 112 5.67 10.46 0.17
C PHE A 112 6.94 10.47 1.02
N TYR A 113 8.11 10.55 0.38
CA TYR A 113 9.35 10.63 1.12
C TYR A 113 9.44 11.94 1.93
N GLN A 114 9.09 13.09 1.35
CA GLN A 114 8.98 14.35 2.11
C GLN A 114 7.97 14.23 3.25
N ARG A 115 6.84 13.56 3.01
CA ARG A 115 5.82 13.35 4.05
C ARG A 115 6.35 12.47 5.18
N HIS A 116 7.08 11.40 4.87
CA HIS A 116 7.75 10.55 5.84
C HIS A 116 8.71 11.36 6.72
N LEU A 117 9.53 12.24 6.13
CA LEU A 117 10.46 13.09 6.87
C LEU A 117 9.75 14.02 7.86
N SER A 118 8.51 14.44 7.59
CA SER A 118 7.73 15.30 8.50
C SER A 118 7.29 14.62 9.80
N PHE A 119 7.50 13.30 9.93
CA PHE A 119 7.09 12.50 11.09
C PHE A 119 8.21 11.70 11.75
N ARG A 120 9.46 11.88 11.27
CA ARG A 120 10.65 11.27 11.86
C ARG A 120 11.20 12.11 13.00
#